data_AF-A0A8X6X2X0-F1
#
_entry.id   AF-A0A8X6X2X0-F1
#
_cell.length_a   1.000
_cell.length_b   1.000
_cell.length_c   1.000
_cell.angle_alpha   90.00
_cell.angle_beta   90.00
_cell.angle_gamma   90.00
#
_symmetry.space_group_name_H-M   'P 1'
#
loop_
_entity.id
_entity.type
_entity.pdbx_description
1 polymer ?
#
loop_
_entity_poly.entity_id
_entity_poly.type
_entity_poly.pdbx_seq_one_letter_code
_entity_poly.pdbx_strand_id
1 'polypeptide(L)'
;MGHSDKDFHGCLKVMANSSGANLYLEGLQKLHLLQRHNHSDSVNRERCFSSVGGQVAFFIEAQDPSESLKKEVIELMYDLEPLQAQSHAGTLYAKEYVCVRGMVH
;
A
#
# COMPACT_ATOMS: atom_id res chain seq x y z
N MET A 1 -3.64 -19.48 -3.99
CA MET A 1 -4.01 -18.27 -3.21
C MET A 1 -3.66 -18.56 -1.76
N GLY A 2 -2.69 -17.86 -1.21
CA GLY A 2 -2.03 -18.21 0.05
C GLY A 2 -2.80 -17.70 1.27
N HIS A 3 -3.66 -18.54 1.84
CA HIS A 3 -4.19 -18.33 3.19
C HIS A 3 -3.27 -19.05 4.16
N SER A 4 -2.14 -18.42 4.46
CA SER A 4 -1.42 -18.73 5.67
C SER A 4 -2.02 -17.80 6.71
N ASP A 5 -2.91 -18.29 7.59
CA ASP A 5 -3.45 -17.52 8.74
C ASP A 5 -2.35 -17.04 9.72
N LYS A 6 -1.08 -17.16 9.33
CA LYS A 6 0.09 -16.69 10.06
C LYS A 6 0.29 -15.22 9.75
N ASP A 7 0.47 -14.46 10.82
CA ASP A 7 0.81 -13.06 10.71
C ASP A 7 2.20 -12.85 10.08
N PHE A 8 2.36 -11.70 9.45
CA PHE A 8 3.58 -11.25 8.82
C PHE A 8 3.83 -9.77 9.15
N HIS A 9 5.09 -9.38 9.11
CA HIS A 9 5.49 -7.99 9.04
C HIS A 9 5.68 -7.59 7.59
N GLY A 10 5.35 -6.36 7.25
CA GLY A 10 5.58 -5.84 5.91
C GLY A 10 6.08 -4.42 5.96
N CYS A 11 6.96 -4.06 5.03
CA CYS A 11 7.36 -2.69 4.78
C CYS A 11 6.95 -2.33 3.36
N LEU A 12 6.36 -1.15 3.17
CA LEU A 12 5.96 -0.64 1.87
C LEU A 12 6.66 0.69 1.58
N LYS A 13 6.92 0.91 0.30
CA LYS A 13 7.45 2.15 -0.23
C LYS A 13 6.62 2.60 -1.43
N VAL A 14 6.18 3.85 -1.40
CA VAL A 14 5.54 4.48 -2.56
C VAL A 14 6.63 5.02 -3.50
N MET A 15 6.54 4.64 -4.77
CA MET A 15 7.52 5.01 -5.79
C MET A 15 7.33 6.45 -6.26
N ALA A 16 8.42 7.10 -6.66
CA ALA A 16 8.43 8.51 -7.04
C ALA A 16 7.61 8.88 -8.27
N ASN A 17 7.27 7.90 -9.11
CA ASN A 17 6.37 8.06 -10.26
C ASN A 17 4.89 7.97 -9.88
N SER A 18 4.56 7.82 -8.60
CA SER A 18 3.19 7.81 -8.11
C SER A 18 2.63 9.22 -8.02
N SER A 19 1.36 9.39 -8.40
CA SER A 19 0.66 10.68 -8.33
C SER A 19 -0.76 10.51 -7.84
N GLY A 20 -1.34 11.59 -7.31
CA GLY A 20 -2.79 11.74 -7.22
C GLY A 20 -3.51 10.99 -6.12
N ALA A 21 -2.79 10.21 -5.32
CA ALA A 21 -3.43 9.30 -4.38
C ALA A 21 -2.92 9.46 -2.94
N ASN A 22 -3.85 9.40 -2.00
CA ASN A 22 -3.54 9.12 -0.59
C ASN A 22 -3.62 7.60 -0.37
N LEU A 23 -2.64 7.07 0.36
CA LEU A 23 -2.61 5.66 0.76
C LEU A 23 -2.87 5.56 2.25
N TYR A 24 -3.78 4.69 2.63
CA TYR A 24 -4.12 4.40 4.01
C TYR A 24 -4.01 2.91 4.31
N LEU A 25 -3.67 2.60 5.56
CA LEU A 25 -3.68 1.27 6.14
C LEU A 25 -4.93 1.10 7.02
N GLU A 26 -5.61 -0.03 6.89
CA GLU A 26 -6.68 -0.40 7.81
C GLU A 26 -6.17 -0.58 9.24
N GLY A 27 -6.83 0.04 10.20
CA GLY A 27 -6.67 -0.22 11.63
C GLY A 27 -8.02 -0.54 12.27
N LEU A 28 -7.99 -0.98 13.52
CA LEU A 28 -9.15 -1.54 14.25
C LEU A 28 -10.44 -0.69 14.17
N GLN A 29 -10.32 0.63 14.04
CA GLN A 29 -11.46 1.56 13.97
C GLN A 29 -11.20 2.79 13.08
N LYS A 30 -10.07 2.84 12.37
CA LYS A 30 -9.68 4.02 11.60
C LYS A 30 -8.69 3.67 10.50
N LEU A 31 -8.65 4.51 9.49
CA LEU A 31 -7.64 4.47 8.44
C LEU A 31 -6.40 5.27 8.88
N HIS A 32 -5.23 4.65 8.79
CA HIS A 32 -3.94 5.26 9.08
C HIS A 32 -3.28 5.74 7.79
N LEU A 33 -3.14 7.06 7.64
CA LEU A 33 -2.49 7.65 6.47
C LEU A 33 -1.01 7.25 6.41
N LEU A 34 -0.62 6.56 5.34
CA LEU A 34 0.76 6.15 5.06
C LEU A 34 1.47 7.11 4.09
N GLN A 35 0.74 7.60 3.08
CA GLN A 35 1.22 8.50 2.05
C GLN A 35 0.18 9.59 1.77
N ARG A 36 0.62 10.85 1.74
CA ARG A 36 -0.18 11.97 1.26
C ARG A 36 0.35 12.44 -0.08
N HIS A 37 -0.51 12.61 -1.08
CA HIS A 37 -0.10 12.98 -2.43
C HIS A 37 0.77 14.26 -2.49
N ASN A 38 0.42 15.30 -1.73
CA ASN A 38 1.07 16.62 -1.78
C ASN A 38 2.21 16.83 -0.77
N HIS A 39 2.75 15.75 -0.18
CA HIS A 39 3.79 15.88 0.83
C HIS A 39 5.12 15.32 0.30
N SER A 40 6.05 16.19 -0.07
CA SER A 40 7.38 15.83 -0.60
C SER A 40 8.12 14.84 0.29
N ASP A 41 7.95 14.96 1.62
CA ASP A 41 8.69 14.15 2.60
C ASP A 41 8.19 12.70 2.73
N SER A 42 7.19 12.31 1.93
CA SER A 42 6.56 10.99 1.99
C SER A 42 6.94 10.09 0.80
N VAL A 43 7.37 10.68 -0.31
CA VAL A 43 7.87 9.92 -1.47
C VAL A 43 9.17 9.21 -1.10
N ASN A 44 9.30 7.93 -1.47
CA ASN A 44 10.43 7.05 -1.15
C ASN A 44 10.66 6.74 0.33
N ARG A 45 9.75 7.13 1.23
CA ARG A 45 9.84 6.75 2.64
C ARG A 45 9.22 5.38 2.86
N GLU A 46 9.99 4.48 3.44
CA GLU A 46 9.51 3.17 3.85
C GLU A 46 8.55 3.29 5.05
N ARG A 47 7.45 2.55 5.00
CA ARG A 47 6.41 2.48 6.03
C ARG A 47 6.12 1.03 6.34
N CYS A 48 6.33 0.62 7.57
CA CYS A 48 6.10 -0.75 7.99
C CYS A 48 4.79 -0.94 8.74
N PHE A 49 4.24 -2.14 8.63
CA PHE A 49 2.96 -2.55 9.17
C PHE A 49 3.03 -4.04 9.57
N SER A 50 2.08 -4.48 10.39
CA SER A 50 1.92 -5.89 10.73
C SER A 50 0.52 -6.33 10.32
N SER A 51 0.42 -7.54 9.79
CA SER A 51 -0.87 -8.13 9.48
C SER A 51 -1.63 -8.49 10.77
N VAL A 52 -2.93 -8.70 10.63
CA VAL A 52 -3.79 -9.31 11.66
C VAL A 52 -4.55 -10.46 11.02
N GLY A 53 -4.41 -11.67 11.56
CA GLY A 53 -4.99 -12.88 10.97
C GLY A 53 -4.43 -13.19 9.59
N GLY A 54 -3.14 -12.93 9.36
CA GLY A 54 -2.47 -13.13 8.08
C GLY A 54 -2.95 -12.20 6.96
N GLN A 55 -3.62 -11.10 7.30
CA GLN A 55 -4.18 -10.16 6.33
C GLN A 55 -3.87 -8.71 6.67
N VAL A 56 -3.81 -7.89 5.63
CA VAL A 56 -3.73 -6.43 5.71
C VAL A 56 -4.58 -5.85 4.59
N ALA A 57 -5.24 -4.72 4.85
CA ALA A 57 -5.97 -3.98 3.83
C ALA A 57 -5.41 -2.57 3.67
N PHE A 58 -5.23 -2.18 2.40
CA PHE A 58 -4.87 -0.82 2.02
C PHE A 58 -6.03 -0.14 1.31
N PHE A 59 -6.23 1.13 1.62
CA PHE A 59 -7.22 1.98 0.99
C PHE A 59 -6.52 3.08 0.21
N ILE A 60 -6.97 3.30 -1.02
CA ILE A 60 -6.44 4.31 -1.91
C ILE A 60 -7.55 5.31 -2.19
N GLU A 61 -7.27 6.58 -1.93
CA GLU A 61 -8.17 7.69 -2.21
C GLU A 61 -7.56 8.52 -3.33
N ALA A 62 -8.24 8.58 -4.48
CA ALA A 62 -7.88 9.47 -5.58
C ALA A 62 -8.25 10.92 -5.21
N GLN A 63 -7.45 11.88 -5.66
CA GLN A 63 -7.77 13.28 -5.46
C GLN A 63 -8.89 13.73 -6.40
N ASP A 64 -9.69 14.69 -5.95
CA ASP A 64 -10.79 15.28 -6.71
C ASP A 64 -10.28 15.78 -8.08
N PRO A 65 -10.87 15.36 -9.21
CA PRO A 65 -10.40 15.76 -10.54
C PRO A 65 -10.65 17.25 -10.75
N SER A 66 -9.64 18.07 -10.45
CA SER A 66 -9.59 19.45 -10.94
C SER A 66 -9.43 19.42 -12.47
N GLU A 67 -10.57 19.61 -13.15
CA GLU A 67 -10.81 19.96 -14.56
C GLU A 67 -10.14 19.14 -15.68
N SER A 68 -9.30 18.16 -15.37
CA SER A 68 -8.63 17.33 -16.37
C SER A 68 -8.70 15.85 -16.02
N LEU A 69 -9.26 15.06 -16.94
CA LEU A 69 -9.27 13.59 -16.89
C LEU A 69 -7.84 13.07 -17.08
N LYS A 70 -6.98 13.23 -16.07
CA LYS A 70 -5.63 12.68 -16.06
C LYS A 70 -5.65 11.31 -15.38
N LYS A 71 -4.97 10.35 -16.01
CA LYS A 71 -4.72 9.06 -15.39
C LYS A 71 -3.72 9.25 -14.27
N GLU A 72 -4.11 8.85 -13.06
CA GLU A 72 -3.24 8.79 -11.90
C GLU A 72 -2.82 7.34 -11.67
N VAL A 73 -1.54 7.16 -11.34
CA VAL A 73 -0.96 5.83 -11.08
C VAL A 73 -0.28 5.90 -9.73
N ILE A 74 -0.49 4.88 -8.92
CA ILE A 74 0.30 4.64 -7.70
C ILE A 74 1.07 3.34 -7.90
N GLU A 75 2.38 3.39 -7.69
CA GLU A 75 3.25 2.22 -7.72
C GLU A 75 3.82 2.01 -6.31
N LEU A 76 3.62 0.80 -5.81
CA LEU A 76 4.02 0.37 -4.48
C LEU A 76 5.07 -0.73 -4.62
N MET A 77 6.13 -0.64 -3.82
CA MET A 77 7.02 -1.75 -3.54
C MET A 77 6.77 -2.20 -2.11
N TYR A 78 6.82 -3.50 -1.87
CA TYR A 78 6.71 -4.03 -0.52
C TYR A 78 7.58 -5.27 -0.32
N ASP A 79 8.07 -5.41 0.90
CA ASP A 79 8.78 -6.59 1.39
C ASP A 79 7.95 -7.18 2.53
N LEU A 80 7.65 -8.48 2.46
CA LEU A 80 6.89 -9.21 3.48
C LEU A 80 7.79 -10.25 4.15
N GLU A 81 7.76 -10.26 5.48
CA GLU A 81 8.47 -11.21 6.31
C GLU A 81 7.48 -11.96 7.22
N PRO A 82 7.40 -13.29 7.14
CA PRO A 82 6.51 -14.04 8.01
C PRO A 82 6.94 -13.89 9.47
N LEU A 83 5.99 -13.72 10.39
CA LEU A 83 6.25 -13.77 11.83
C LEU A 83 6.37 -15.25 12.25
N GLN A 84 7.41 -15.94 11.77
CA GLN A 84 7.75 -17.25 12.30
C GLN A 84 8.70 -17.10 13.48
N ALA A 85 8.42 -17.84 14.55
CA ALA A 85 9.45 -18.28 15.46
C ALA A 85 10.43 -19.16 14.66
N GLN A 86 11.53 -18.56 14.20
CA GLN A 86 12.70 -19.19 13.58
C GLN A 86 12.42 -20.23 12.47
N SER A 87 12.64 -19.84 11.21
CA SER A 87 13.60 -20.46 10.27
C SER A 87 13.15 -20.27 8.81
N HIS A 88 14.11 -19.93 7.96
CA HIS A 88 14.03 -19.72 6.51
C HIS A 88 13.45 -18.38 6.04
N ALA A 89 14.32 -17.35 6.07
CA ALA A 89 14.16 -16.10 5.36
C ALA A 89 14.04 -16.35 3.84
N GLY A 90 12.92 -15.91 3.27
CA GLY A 90 12.73 -15.81 1.82
C GLY A 90 12.08 -14.47 1.52
N THR A 91 12.75 -13.64 0.73
CA THR A 91 12.23 -12.34 0.28
C THR A 91 11.21 -12.57 -0.82
N LEU A 92 9.94 -12.26 -0.55
CA LEU A 92 8.88 -12.29 -1.54
C LEU A 92 8.70 -10.88 -2.13
N TYR A 93 9.24 -10.67 -3.34
CA TYR A 93 8.91 -9.50 -4.13
C TYR A 93 7.60 -9.77 -4.87
N ALA A 94 6.58 -8.94 -4.60
CA ALA A 94 5.38 -8.93 -5.42
C ALA A 94 5.07 -7.50 -5.85
N LYS A 95 4.65 -7.38 -7.11
CA LYS A 95 4.43 -6.11 -7.79
C LYS A 95 2.99 -6.11 -8.26
N GLU A 96 2.15 -5.37 -7.55
CA GLU A 96 0.73 -5.26 -7.87
C GLU A 96 0.43 -3.91 -8.50
N TYR A 97 -0.19 -3.94 -9.67
CA TYR A 97 -0.61 -2.74 -10.40
C TYR A 97 -2.11 -2.55 -10.22
N VAL A 98 -2.50 -1.65 -9.32
CA VAL A 98 -3.92 -1.32 -9.13
C VAL A 98 -4.31 -0.24 -10.13
N CYS A 99 -5.13 -0.60 -11.13
CA CYS A 99 -5.68 0.35 -12.09
C CYS A 99 -7.10 0.73 -11.65
N VAL A 100 -7.27 1.88 -11.01
CA VAL A 100 -8.60 2.38 -10.64
C VAL A 100 -9.21 3.06 -11.87
N ARG A 101 -10.22 2.43 -12.47
CA ARG A 101 -10.99 3.01 -13.59
C ARG A 101 -12.26 3.63 -13.02
N GLY A 102 -12.22 4.92 -12.69
CA GLY A 102 -13.41 5.68 -12.31
C GLY A 102 -14.25 6.01 -13.54
N MET A 103 -15.45 5.44 -13.66
CA MET A 103 -16.52 5.99 -14.52
C MET A 103 -17.36 6.91 -13.65
N VAL A 104 -17.49 8.18 -14.05
CA VAL A 104 -18.47 9.11 -13.50
C VAL A 104 -19.46 9.42 -14.62
N HIS A 105 -20.74 9.24 -14.33
CA HIS A 105 -21.89 9.54 -15.21
C HIS A 105 -22.11 11.06 -15.31
#